data_AF-A0A4Z1CTX0-F1
#
_entry.id   AF-A0A4Z1CTX0-F1
#
_cell.length_a   1.000
_cell.length_b   1.000
_cell.length_c   1.000
_cell.angle_alpha   90.00
_cell.angle_beta   90.00
_cell.angle_gamma   90.00
#
_symmetry.space_group_name_H-M   'P 1'
#
loop_
_entity.id
_entity.type
_entity.pdbx_description
1 polymer ?
#
loop_
_entity_poly.entity_id
_entity_poly.type
_entity_poly.pdbx_seq_one_letter_code
_entity_poly.pdbx_strand_id
1 'polypeptide(L)'
;MERTLQNNHAVTPDETAAEADVAHLMAGKQITLDELAVEAAAMSLRLRQLARAAETPATPVELEPIIESLRHQGRQLGEIEEQLAALARIVEGDVPLAKTFMGSKDPWGAAARGSDREDYGGPAVVPTGRQLLHLAHAVKLSPDTETTTYPEAMGGMRVIWESKAAQARRRRERDTAVAAEVLTLKCETCEVSSGHCVTRNGRISERPHTKRQREAEATVDARLGFLGDNPVAVPGVD
;
A
#
# COMPACT_ATOMS: atom_id res chain seq x y z
N MET A 1 14.24 27.00 36.02
CA MET A 1 14.00 25.56 35.76
C MET A 1 12.70 25.44 34.99
N GLU A 2 12.77 25.72 33.69
CA GLU A 2 11.63 25.58 32.77
C GLU A 2 11.52 24.10 32.37
N ARG A 3 10.37 23.49 32.67
CA ARG A 3 10.03 22.16 32.19
C ARG A 3 9.46 22.29 30.78
N THR A 4 10.28 21.95 29.80
CA THR A 4 9.85 21.70 28.42
C THR A 4 8.87 20.53 28.42
N LEU A 5 7.58 20.82 28.19
CA LEU A 5 6.59 19.81 27.83
C LEU A 5 6.83 19.43 26.37
N GLN A 6 7.61 18.36 26.16
CA GLN A 6 7.63 17.66 24.87
C GLN A 6 6.31 16.89 24.75
N ASN A 7 5.36 17.48 24.03
CA ASN A 7 4.21 16.76 23.49
C ASN A 7 4.72 15.82 22.39
N ASN A 8 5.22 14.65 22.81
CA ASN A 8 5.32 13.50 21.92
C ASN A 8 3.89 12.97 21.71
N HIS A 9 3.15 13.58 20.79
CA HIS A 9 2.08 12.85 20.12
C HIS A 9 2.76 11.75 19.30
N ALA A 10 2.87 10.56 19.90
CA ALA A 10 3.01 9.35 19.14
C ALA A 10 1.78 9.29 18.23
N VAL A 11 1.97 9.58 16.94
CA VAL A 11 0.99 9.27 15.91
C VAL A 11 0.96 7.75 15.84
N THR A 12 0.05 7.13 16.58
CA THR A 12 -0.37 5.77 16.26
C THR A 12 -1.06 5.86 14.90
N PRO A 13 -0.63 5.10 13.88
CA PRO A 13 -1.36 5.02 12.64
C PRO A 13 -2.56 4.10 12.88
N ASP A 14 -3.54 4.57 13.64
CA ASP A 14 -4.80 3.85 13.81
C ASP A 14 -5.69 4.20 12.62
N GLU A 15 -5.58 3.36 11.57
CA GLU A 15 -6.53 3.33 10.47
C GLU A 15 -7.94 3.19 11.06
N THR A 16 -8.76 4.23 10.95
CA THR A 16 -10.07 4.25 11.61
C THR A 16 -11.13 3.48 10.81
N ALA A 17 -12.23 3.06 11.45
CA ALA A 17 -13.37 2.47 10.73
C ALA A 17 -13.93 3.40 9.63
N ALA A 18 -13.73 4.72 9.76
CA ALA A 18 -14.08 5.70 8.74
C ALA A 18 -13.16 5.64 7.50
N GLU A 19 -11.89 5.24 7.63
CA GLU A 19 -10.97 5.06 6.49
C GLU A 19 -11.31 3.81 5.66
N ALA A 20 -11.93 2.81 6.28
CA ALA A 20 -12.43 1.62 5.57
C ALA A 20 -13.74 1.89 4.80
N ASP A 21 -14.44 2.98 5.10
CA ASP A 21 -15.68 3.37 4.44
C ASP A 21 -15.44 4.11 3.13
N VAL A 22 -15.28 3.32 2.07
CA VAL A 22 -15.13 3.80 0.69
C VAL A 22 -16.46 3.87 -0.07
N ALA A 23 -17.61 3.81 0.62
CA ALA A 23 -18.93 3.78 -0.03
C ALA A 23 -19.27 5.07 -0.80
N HIS A 24 -18.59 6.16 -0.47
CA HIS A 24 -18.74 7.45 -1.15
C HIS A 24 -17.99 7.52 -2.49
N LEU A 25 -17.07 6.59 -2.76
CA LEU A 25 -16.35 6.49 -4.04
C LEU A 25 -17.24 5.80 -5.08
N MET A 26 -17.26 6.32 -6.32
CA MET A 26 -18.09 5.83 -7.41
C MET A 26 -17.83 4.35 -7.74
N ALA A 27 -16.57 3.93 -7.86
CA ALA A 27 -16.23 2.52 -8.09
C ALA A 27 -16.16 1.69 -6.79
N GLY A 28 -16.43 2.32 -5.64
CA GLY A 28 -16.52 1.66 -4.33
C GLY A 28 -15.24 0.92 -3.94
N LYS A 29 -15.32 -0.41 -3.79
CA LYS A 29 -14.20 -1.25 -3.29
C LYS A 29 -13.01 -1.36 -4.25
N GLN A 30 -13.18 -1.03 -5.54
CA GLN A 30 -12.14 -1.12 -6.56
C GLN A 30 -12.07 0.20 -7.33
N ILE A 31 -11.41 1.20 -6.73
CA ILE A 31 -11.24 2.50 -7.36
C ILE A 31 -10.37 2.42 -8.62
N THR A 32 -10.78 3.14 -9.68
CA THR A 32 -9.99 3.25 -10.91
C THR A 32 -8.89 4.31 -10.77
N LEU A 33 -7.88 4.28 -11.64
CA LEU A 33 -6.83 5.32 -11.65
C LEU A 33 -7.38 6.70 -12.05
N ASP A 34 -8.36 6.72 -12.96
CA ASP A 34 -9.05 7.95 -13.37
C ASP A 34 -9.84 8.56 -12.21
N GLU A 35 -10.61 7.74 -11.48
CA GLU A 35 -11.34 8.21 -10.31
C GLU A 35 -10.40 8.69 -9.19
N LEU A 36 -9.28 7.98 -8.94
CA LEU A 36 -8.24 8.46 -8.03
C LEU A 36 -7.67 9.82 -8.45
N ALA A 37 -7.46 10.05 -9.76
CA ALA A 37 -6.98 11.32 -10.27
C ALA A 37 -8.00 12.44 -10.03
N VAL A 38 -9.29 12.17 -10.31
CA VAL A 38 -10.39 13.12 -10.07
C VAL A 38 -10.49 13.49 -8.59
N GLU A 39 -10.41 12.53 -7.68
CA GLU A 39 -10.44 12.78 -6.23
C GLU A 39 -9.21 13.57 -5.78
N ALA A 40 -8.01 13.25 -6.28
CA ALA A 40 -6.79 14.03 -6.00
C ALA A 40 -6.92 15.49 -6.47
N ALA A 41 -7.48 15.72 -7.66
CA ALA A 41 -7.75 17.05 -8.19
C ALA A 41 -8.73 17.83 -7.31
N ALA A 42 -9.82 17.20 -6.88
CA ALA A 42 -10.82 17.79 -5.99
C ALA A 42 -10.21 18.18 -4.63
N MET A 43 -9.42 17.29 -4.03
CA MET A 43 -8.70 17.56 -2.78
C MET A 43 -7.67 18.69 -2.92
N SER A 44 -6.89 18.71 -4.01
CA SER A 44 -5.94 19.79 -4.31
C SER A 44 -6.65 21.15 -4.39
N LEU A 45 -7.77 21.22 -5.12
CA LEU A 45 -8.57 22.43 -5.21
C LEU A 45 -9.10 22.86 -3.83
N ARG A 46 -9.60 21.91 -3.04
CA ARG A 46 -10.16 22.20 -1.73
C ARG A 46 -9.12 22.78 -0.77
N LEU A 47 -7.90 22.24 -0.74
CA LEU A 47 -6.82 22.79 0.07
C LEU A 47 -6.46 24.22 -0.32
N ARG A 48 -6.41 24.52 -1.63
CA ARG A 48 -6.17 25.89 -2.13
C ARG A 48 -7.31 26.84 -1.79
N GLN A 49 -8.56 26.39 -1.85
CA GLN A 49 -9.72 27.16 -1.41
C GLN A 49 -9.68 27.45 0.09
N LEU A 50 -9.27 26.48 0.92
CA LEU A 50 -9.09 26.69 2.36
C LEU A 50 -7.97 27.68 2.66
N ALA A 51 -6.83 27.55 1.99
CA ALA A 51 -5.73 28.51 2.10
C ALA A 51 -6.19 29.93 1.75
N ARG A 52 -6.97 30.07 0.67
CA ARG A 52 -7.55 31.36 0.26
C ARG A 52 -8.54 31.91 1.28
N ALA A 53 -9.43 31.08 1.83
CA ALA A 53 -10.36 31.52 2.85
C ALA A 53 -9.65 31.93 4.16
N ALA A 54 -8.55 31.26 4.49
CA ALA A 54 -7.74 31.56 5.67
C ALA A 54 -6.94 32.87 5.57
N GLU A 55 -6.83 33.48 4.38
CA GLU A 55 -6.27 34.84 4.22
C GLU A 55 -7.12 35.91 4.93
N THR A 56 -8.42 35.64 5.14
CA THR A 56 -9.35 36.54 5.83
C THR A 56 -10.16 35.76 6.88
N PRO A 57 -9.52 35.32 7.99
CA PRO A 57 -10.20 34.53 8.99
C PRO A 57 -11.25 35.38 9.74
N ALA A 58 -12.34 34.75 10.16
CA ALA A 58 -13.38 35.42 10.94
C ALA A 58 -12.87 35.97 12.29
N THR A 59 -11.81 35.35 12.82
CA THR A 59 -11.09 35.78 14.03
C THR A 59 -9.70 36.28 13.61
N PRO A 60 -9.25 37.47 14.05
CA PRO A 60 -7.98 38.05 13.63
C PRO A 60 -6.78 37.33 14.26
N VAL A 61 -6.37 36.23 13.65
CA VAL A 61 -5.20 35.42 14.01
C VAL A 61 -4.29 35.33 12.81
N GLU A 62 -2.98 35.44 13.03
CA GLU A 62 -1.98 35.25 11.96
C GLU A 62 -1.87 33.76 11.61
N LEU A 63 -2.13 33.43 10.36
CA LEU A 63 -2.23 32.05 9.85
C LEU A 63 -1.26 31.78 8.68
N GLU A 64 -0.35 32.70 8.34
CA GLU A 64 0.58 32.57 7.22
C GLU A 64 1.25 31.18 7.12
N PRO A 65 1.82 30.58 8.19
CA PRO A 65 2.44 29.27 8.10
C PRO A 65 1.45 28.16 7.69
N ILE A 66 0.20 28.25 8.16
CA ILE A 66 -0.86 27.28 7.84
C ILE A 66 -1.31 27.48 6.39
N ILE A 67 -1.48 28.73 5.95
CA ILE A 67 -1.84 29.06 4.56
C ILE A 67 -0.81 28.49 3.59
N GLU A 68 0.48 28.68 3.85
CA GLU A 68 1.52 28.17 2.96
C GLU A 68 1.62 26.64 3.00
N SER A 69 1.40 26.02 4.17
CA SER A 69 1.31 24.56 4.29
C SER A 69 0.18 23.98 3.44
N LEU A 70 -1.04 24.55 3.52
CA LEU A 70 -2.19 24.13 2.72
C LEU A 70 -1.93 24.27 1.21
N ARG A 71 -1.29 25.38 0.79
CA ARG A 71 -0.92 25.57 -0.62
C ARG A 71 0.11 24.56 -1.08
N HIS A 72 1.11 24.27 -0.25
CA HIS A 72 2.14 23.28 -0.54
C HIS A 72 1.54 21.88 -0.69
N GLN A 73 0.71 21.45 0.26
CA GLN A 73 0.01 20.16 0.17
C GLN A 73 -0.91 20.09 -1.05
N GLY A 74 -1.59 21.20 -1.39
CA GLY A 74 -2.39 21.29 -2.62
C GLY A 74 -1.56 21.09 -3.89
N ARG A 75 -0.33 21.64 -3.96
CA ARG A 75 0.61 21.41 -5.08
C ARG A 75 1.05 19.95 -5.14
N GLN A 76 1.41 19.35 -4.01
CA GLN A 76 1.81 17.94 -3.95
C GLN A 76 0.69 17.00 -4.43
N LEU A 77 -0.56 17.26 -4.07
CA LEU A 77 -1.71 16.51 -4.60
C LEU A 77 -1.91 16.72 -6.10
N GLY A 78 -1.63 17.91 -6.62
CA GLY A 78 -1.65 18.17 -8.07
C GLY A 78 -0.59 17.35 -8.83
N GLU A 79 0.61 17.19 -8.27
CA GLU A 79 1.63 16.32 -8.87
C GLU A 79 1.19 14.85 -8.86
N ILE A 80 0.49 14.41 -7.81
CA ILE A 80 -0.07 13.06 -7.72
C ILE A 80 -1.20 12.87 -8.74
N GLU A 81 -2.10 13.84 -8.88
CA GLU A 81 -3.16 13.86 -9.91
C GLU A 81 -2.57 13.66 -11.31
N GLU A 82 -1.57 14.47 -11.70
CA GLU A 82 -0.95 14.39 -13.02
C GLU A 82 -0.35 13.00 -13.29
N GLN A 83 0.29 12.40 -12.27
CA GLN A 83 0.83 11.04 -12.36
C GLN A 83 -0.28 10.00 -12.52
N LEU A 84 -1.37 10.10 -11.76
CA LEU A 84 -2.50 9.17 -11.83
C LEU A 84 -3.21 9.26 -13.18
N ALA A 85 -3.45 10.48 -13.69
CA ALA A 85 -4.04 10.69 -15.00
C ALA A 85 -3.18 10.11 -16.13
N ALA A 86 -1.84 10.28 -16.03
CA ALA A 86 -0.93 9.66 -16.99
C ALA A 86 -0.98 8.12 -16.93
N LEU A 87 -1.07 7.55 -15.73
CA LEU A 87 -1.20 6.09 -15.54
C LEU A 87 -2.55 5.56 -16.03
N ALA A 88 -3.65 6.30 -15.84
CA ALA A 88 -4.98 5.92 -16.33
C ALA A 88 -4.96 5.71 -17.85
N ARG A 89 -4.45 6.70 -18.59
CA ARG A 89 -4.28 6.61 -20.05
C ARG A 89 -3.39 5.45 -20.49
N ILE A 90 -2.33 5.14 -19.72
CA ILE A 90 -1.50 3.96 -20.00
C ILE A 90 -2.30 2.67 -19.85
N VAL A 91 -3.02 2.52 -18.74
CA VAL A 91 -3.78 1.29 -18.42
C VAL A 91 -4.95 1.08 -19.38
N GLU A 92 -5.57 2.16 -19.85
CA GLU A 92 -6.63 2.14 -20.88
C GLU A 92 -6.11 1.78 -22.28
N GLY A 93 -4.79 1.85 -22.50
CA GLY A 93 -4.14 1.49 -23.76
C GLY A 93 -3.91 2.66 -24.71
N ASP A 94 -4.22 3.90 -24.30
CA ASP A 94 -4.02 5.11 -25.11
C ASP A 94 -2.55 5.48 -25.33
N VAL A 95 -1.67 4.98 -24.46
CA VAL A 95 -0.24 5.28 -24.49
C VAL A 95 0.55 4.01 -24.81
N PRO A 96 1.31 3.97 -25.92
CA PRO A 96 2.15 2.83 -26.23
C PRO A 96 3.29 2.71 -25.22
N LEU A 97 3.63 1.48 -24.88
CA LEU A 97 4.70 1.11 -23.96
C LEU A 97 5.76 0.30 -24.68
N ALA A 98 7.03 0.47 -24.30
CA ALA A 98 8.09 -0.41 -24.76
C ALA A 98 7.82 -1.85 -24.31
N LYS A 99 8.10 -2.85 -25.16
CA LYS A 99 7.93 -4.26 -24.78
C LYS A 99 8.89 -4.74 -23.69
N THR A 100 10.00 -4.02 -23.49
CA THR A 100 11.06 -4.39 -22.53
C THR A 100 11.56 -3.18 -21.76
N PHE A 101 12.09 -3.40 -20.56
CA PHE A 101 12.73 -2.34 -19.80
C PHE A 101 14.03 -1.88 -20.45
N MET A 102 14.21 -0.56 -20.53
CA MET A 102 15.43 0.06 -21.03
C MET A 102 16.60 -0.29 -20.09
N GLY A 103 17.70 -0.79 -20.65
CA GLY A 103 18.90 -1.18 -19.90
C GLY A 103 19.03 -2.70 -19.71
N SER A 104 18.01 -3.37 -19.17
CA SER A 104 18.06 -4.83 -18.94
C SER A 104 17.47 -5.66 -20.08
N LYS A 105 16.64 -5.06 -20.94
CA LYS A 105 15.84 -5.77 -21.96
C LYS A 105 14.88 -6.82 -21.38
N ASP A 106 14.63 -6.78 -20.07
CA ASP A 106 13.68 -7.69 -19.44
C ASP A 106 12.27 -7.46 -19.99
N PRO A 107 11.53 -8.54 -20.34
CA PRO A 107 10.12 -8.43 -20.67
C PRO A 107 9.29 -8.10 -19.42
N TRP A 108 8.06 -7.66 -19.65
CA TRP A 108 7.06 -7.44 -18.60
C TRP A 108 5.70 -8.01 -19.00
N GLY A 109 4.76 -8.03 -18.07
CA GLY A 109 3.41 -8.53 -18.32
C GLY A 109 3.40 -10.05 -18.51
N ALA A 110 2.54 -10.53 -19.41
CA ALA A 110 2.42 -11.95 -19.73
C ALA A 110 3.72 -12.52 -20.32
N ALA A 111 4.48 -11.71 -21.07
CA ALA A 111 5.76 -12.11 -21.65
C ALA A 111 6.86 -12.38 -20.61
N ALA A 112 6.69 -11.88 -19.38
CA ALA A 112 7.60 -12.15 -18.26
C ALA A 112 7.23 -13.42 -17.48
N ARG A 113 6.18 -14.16 -17.85
CA ARG A 113 5.85 -15.41 -17.15
C ARG A 113 6.90 -16.47 -17.44
N GLY A 114 7.36 -17.14 -16.38
CA GLY A 114 8.36 -18.20 -16.48
C GLY A 114 9.79 -17.71 -16.72
N SER A 115 10.02 -16.40 -16.76
CA SER A 115 11.36 -15.80 -16.73
C SER A 115 11.65 -15.25 -15.35
N ASP A 116 12.73 -15.69 -14.71
CA ASP A 116 13.28 -15.00 -13.56
C ASP A 116 14.10 -13.80 -14.02
N ARG A 117 13.90 -12.65 -13.38
CA ARG A 117 14.76 -11.48 -13.57
C ARG A 117 16.04 -11.66 -12.78
N GLU A 118 17.18 -11.51 -13.43
CA GLU A 118 18.51 -11.66 -12.81
C GLU A 118 18.71 -10.68 -11.65
N ASP A 119 18.21 -9.45 -11.77
CA ASP A 119 18.54 -8.37 -10.83
C ASP A 119 17.49 -8.10 -9.73
N TYR A 120 16.23 -8.52 -9.91
CA TYR A 120 15.11 -8.00 -9.10
C TYR A 120 14.26 -9.05 -8.39
N GLY A 121 14.59 -10.34 -8.51
CA GLY A 121 13.88 -11.43 -7.84
C GLY A 121 12.46 -11.64 -8.38
N GLY A 122 12.29 -12.65 -9.22
CA GLY A 122 10.99 -13.08 -9.75
C GLY A 122 10.47 -12.29 -10.96
N PRO A 123 9.45 -12.82 -11.65
CA PRO A 123 8.98 -12.32 -12.93
C PRO A 123 8.35 -10.91 -12.86
N ALA A 124 8.52 -10.08 -13.90
CA ALA A 124 7.92 -8.75 -14.04
C ALA A 124 6.45 -8.78 -14.47
N VAL A 125 5.65 -9.57 -13.77
CA VAL A 125 4.27 -9.86 -14.18
C VAL A 125 3.41 -8.60 -14.11
N VAL A 126 3.48 -7.83 -13.01
CA VAL A 126 2.74 -6.58 -12.85
C VAL A 126 3.72 -5.43 -12.59
N PRO A 127 3.95 -4.51 -13.54
CA PRO A 127 4.81 -3.36 -13.32
C PRO A 127 4.25 -2.39 -12.27
N THR A 128 5.15 -1.71 -11.55
CA THR A 128 4.79 -0.55 -10.72
C THR A 128 4.39 0.65 -11.60
N GLY A 129 3.64 1.62 -11.04
CA GLY A 129 3.29 2.84 -11.76
C GLY A 129 4.52 3.58 -12.31
N ARG A 130 5.60 3.68 -11.52
CA ARG A 130 6.86 4.26 -11.98
C ARG A 130 7.46 3.51 -13.17
N GLN A 131 7.43 2.18 -13.16
CA GLN A 131 7.88 1.35 -14.28
C GLN A 131 7.06 1.58 -15.55
N LEU A 132 5.73 1.71 -15.43
CA LEU A 132 4.87 2.05 -16.57
C LEU A 132 5.21 3.41 -17.17
N LEU A 133 5.44 4.43 -16.34
CA LEU A 133 5.87 5.76 -16.80
C LEU A 133 7.23 5.69 -17.51
N HIS A 134 8.18 4.90 -17.00
CA HIS A 134 9.47 4.69 -17.67
C HIS A 134 9.34 3.97 -19.01
N LEU A 135 8.48 2.95 -19.12
CA LEU A 135 8.22 2.24 -20.38
C LEU A 135 7.59 3.18 -21.43
N ALA A 136 6.65 4.04 -21.03
CA ALA A 136 6.07 5.05 -21.90
C ALA A 136 7.12 6.10 -22.34
N HIS A 137 7.99 6.52 -21.42
CA HIS A 137 9.07 7.47 -21.71
C HIS A 137 10.10 6.91 -22.69
N ALA A 138 10.43 5.62 -22.61
CA ALA A 138 11.36 4.97 -23.53
C ALA A 138 10.89 5.06 -25.00
N VAL A 139 9.59 4.85 -25.24
CA VAL A 139 8.99 5.00 -26.58
C VAL A 139 9.11 6.44 -27.10
N LYS A 140 8.93 7.44 -26.23
CA LYS A 140 9.08 8.84 -26.61
C LYS A 140 10.52 9.20 -27.01
N LEU A 141 11.52 8.60 -26.36
CA LEU A 141 12.93 8.86 -26.64
C LEU A 141 13.44 8.15 -27.90
N SER A 142 12.87 6.98 -28.23
CA SER A 142 13.27 6.19 -29.39
C SER A 142 12.02 5.66 -30.11
N PRO A 143 11.54 6.37 -31.15
CA PRO A 143 10.33 5.99 -31.89
C PRO A 143 10.39 4.61 -32.56
N ASP A 144 11.59 4.09 -32.83
CA ASP A 144 11.81 2.77 -33.42
C ASP A 144 11.71 1.63 -32.38
N THR A 145 11.46 1.94 -31.10
CA THR A 145 11.29 0.95 -30.04
C THR A 145 10.08 0.07 -30.33
N GLU A 146 10.24 -1.25 -30.20
CA GLU A 146 9.08 -2.15 -30.26
C GLU A 146 8.08 -1.84 -29.14
N THR A 147 6.82 -1.64 -29.53
CA THR A 147 5.75 -1.24 -28.62
C THR A 147 4.67 -2.30 -28.43
N THR A 148 3.92 -2.14 -27.34
CA THR A 148 2.67 -2.84 -27.03
C THR A 148 1.80 -1.91 -26.17
N THR A 149 0.53 -2.23 -25.98
CA THR A 149 -0.34 -1.53 -25.01
C THR A 149 -0.43 -2.29 -23.69
N TYR A 150 -0.88 -1.61 -22.63
CA TYR A 150 -1.09 -2.26 -21.34
C TYR A 150 -2.11 -3.43 -21.42
N PRO A 151 -3.29 -3.28 -22.03
CA PRO A 151 -4.24 -4.39 -22.13
C PRO A 151 -3.69 -5.60 -22.90
N GLU A 152 -2.93 -5.37 -23.97
CA GLU A 152 -2.29 -6.44 -24.76
C GLU A 152 -1.23 -7.19 -23.95
N ALA A 153 -0.29 -6.46 -23.33
CA ALA A 153 0.79 -7.05 -22.54
C ALA A 153 0.26 -7.80 -21.31
N MET A 154 -0.89 -7.37 -20.77
CA MET A 154 -1.54 -8.01 -19.63
C MET A 154 -2.52 -9.12 -20.03
N GLY A 155 -2.68 -9.38 -21.33
CA GLY A 155 -3.58 -10.38 -21.89
C GLY A 155 -3.43 -11.76 -21.23
N GLY A 156 -4.56 -12.36 -20.83
CA GLY A 156 -4.62 -13.68 -20.21
C GLY A 156 -4.08 -13.74 -18.77
N MET A 157 -3.80 -12.62 -18.12
CA MET A 157 -3.51 -12.60 -16.68
C MET A 157 -4.78 -12.58 -15.85
N ARG A 158 -4.95 -13.56 -14.96
CA ARG A 158 -6.01 -13.50 -13.95
C ARG A 158 -5.60 -12.49 -12.87
N VAL A 159 -6.41 -11.46 -12.69
CA VAL A 159 -6.18 -10.42 -11.68
C VAL A 159 -6.60 -10.96 -10.30
N ILE A 160 -5.76 -11.82 -9.72
CA ILE A 160 -5.76 -12.04 -8.26
C ILE A 160 -4.56 -11.29 -7.73
N TRP A 161 -4.63 -9.96 -7.76
CA TRP A 161 -3.56 -9.08 -7.32
C TRP A 161 -4.04 -8.23 -6.15
N GLU A 162 -3.18 -8.09 -5.15
CA GLU A 162 -3.37 -7.21 -4.02
C GLU A 162 -2.12 -6.34 -3.88
N SER A 163 -2.32 -5.05 -3.57
CA SER A 163 -1.20 -4.13 -3.39
C SER A 163 -0.33 -4.54 -2.21
N LYS A 164 0.97 -4.25 -2.29
CA LYS A 164 1.91 -4.47 -1.18
C LYS A 164 1.46 -3.74 0.10
N ALA A 165 0.76 -2.62 -0.02
CA ALA A 165 0.20 -1.88 1.10
C ALA A 165 -0.93 -2.67 1.78
N ALA A 166 -1.87 -3.23 1.01
CA ALA A 166 -2.94 -4.06 1.55
C ALA A 166 -2.40 -5.38 2.14
N GLN A 167 -1.39 -6.01 1.51
CA GLN A 167 -0.67 -7.14 2.09
C GLN A 167 -0.01 -6.78 3.43
N ALA A 168 0.64 -5.62 3.52
CA ALA A 168 1.27 -5.15 4.74
C ALA A 168 0.22 -4.86 5.84
N ARG A 169 -0.93 -4.28 5.49
CA ARG A 169 -2.04 -4.08 6.42
C ARG A 169 -2.56 -5.41 6.96
N ARG A 170 -2.89 -6.38 6.08
CA ARG A 170 -3.34 -7.71 6.50
C ARG A 170 -2.32 -8.42 7.39
N ARG A 171 -1.02 -8.26 7.12
CA ARG A 171 0.05 -8.78 7.99
C ARG A 171 0.01 -8.13 9.38
N ARG A 172 -0.16 -6.80 9.46
CA ARG A 172 -0.32 -6.10 10.75
C ARG A 172 -1.56 -6.58 11.51
N GLU A 173 -2.71 -6.69 10.84
CA GLU A 173 -3.97 -7.20 11.42
C GLU A 173 -3.77 -8.62 11.99
N ARG A 174 -3.12 -9.49 11.22
CA ARG A 174 -2.75 -10.84 11.64
C ARG A 174 -1.84 -10.80 12.87
N ASP A 175 -0.75 -10.03 12.83
CA ASP A 175 0.23 -9.97 13.91
C ASP A 175 -0.39 -9.45 15.21
N THR A 176 -1.28 -8.45 15.12
CA THR A 176 -2.08 -7.97 16.25
C THR A 176 -3.03 -9.04 16.77
N ALA A 177 -3.72 -9.77 15.89
CA ALA A 177 -4.60 -10.86 16.30
C ALA A 177 -3.83 -12.02 16.96
N VAL A 178 -2.65 -12.36 16.45
CA VAL A 178 -1.75 -13.36 17.05
C VAL A 178 -1.27 -12.89 18.41
N ALA A 179 -0.85 -11.62 18.55
CA ALA A 179 -0.42 -11.08 19.83
C ALA A 179 -1.54 -11.15 20.90
N ALA A 180 -2.79 -10.88 20.51
CA ALA A 180 -3.95 -11.03 21.38
C ALA A 180 -4.24 -12.51 21.72
N GLU A 181 -4.23 -13.39 20.72
CA GLU A 181 -4.50 -14.84 20.89
C GLU A 181 -3.41 -15.53 21.72
N VAL A 182 -2.15 -15.09 21.63
CA VAL A 182 -1.09 -15.57 22.50
C VAL A 182 -1.48 -15.37 23.97
N LEU A 183 -2.07 -14.24 24.33
CA LEU A 183 -2.42 -13.93 25.72
C LEU A 183 -3.62 -14.75 26.23
N THR A 184 -4.48 -15.28 25.35
CA THR A 184 -5.64 -16.09 25.74
C THR A 184 -5.30 -17.56 25.92
N LEU A 185 -4.34 -18.09 25.16
CA LEU A 185 -3.95 -19.50 25.21
C LEU A 185 -3.22 -19.87 26.49
N LYS A 186 -3.42 -21.09 27.01
CA LYS A 186 -2.59 -21.61 28.10
C LYS A 186 -1.18 -21.89 27.60
N CYS A 187 -0.16 -21.47 28.35
CA CYS A 187 1.21 -21.88 28.10
C CYS A 187 1.51 -23.22 28.76
N GLU A 188 1.76 -24.27 27.99
CA GLU A 188 2.15 -25.58 28.57
C GLU A 188 3.57 -25.58 29.17
N THR A 189 4.44 -24.64 28.79
CA THR A 189 5.84 -24.59 29.27
C THR A 189 5.97 -23.94 30.64
N CYS A 190 5.21 -22.87 30.92
CA CYS A 190 5.22 -22.18 32.21
C CYS A 190 3.88 -22.23 32.93
N GLU A 191 2.94 -23.04 32.43
CA GLU A 191 1.62 -23.35 32.98
C GLU A 191 0.66 -22.16 33.19
N VAL A 192 1.06 -20.95 32.77
CA VAL A 192 0.22 -19.75 32.79
C VAL A 192 -1.03 -19.98 31.94
N SER A 193 -2.21 -19.86 32.56
CA SER A 193 -3.51 -20.09 31.91
C SER A 193 -3.92 -18.97 30.94
N SER A 194 -3.56 -17.72 31.25
CA SER A 194 -3.76 -16.55 30.40
C SER A 194 -2.78 -15.42 30.80
N GLY A 195 -2.50 -14.50 29.89
CA GLY A 195 -1.54 -13.41 30.07
C GLY A 195 -0.11 -13.79 29.69
N HIS A 196 0.85 -12.94 30.09
CA HIS A 196 2.24 -13.05 29.65
C HIS A 196 2.95 -14.30 30.20
N CYS A 197 3.87 -14.87 29.40
CA CYS A 197 4.72 -15.95 29.89
C CYS A 197 5.66 -15.43 30.98
N VAL A 198 5.90 -16.25 32.00
CA VAL A 198 6.86 -15.96 33.05
C VAL A 198 8.11 -16.83 32.92
N THR A 199 9.25 -16.28 33.27
CA THR A 199 10.51 -17.03 33.42
C THR A 199 10.47 -17.88 34.68
N ARG A 200 11.43 -18.81 34.83
CA ARG A 200 11.57 -19.68 36.01
C ARG A 200 11.64 -18.90 37.34
N ASN A 201 12.09 -17.65 37.31
CA ASN A 201 12.21 -16.79 38.49
C ASN A 201 10.99 -15.86 38.67
N GLY A 202 9.87 -16.13 37.98
CA GLY A 202 8.62 -15.38 38.12
C GLY A 202 8.58 -14.02 37.40
N ARG A 203 9.61 -13.65 36.63
CA ARG A 203 9.60 -12.40 35.84
C ARG A 203 8.78 -12.55 34.57
N ILE A 204 7.97 -11.56 34.25
CA ILE A 204 7.25 -11.46 32.97
C ILE A 204 8.26 -11.38 31.82
N SER A 205 8.00 -12.18 30.78
CA SER A 205 8.72 -12.15 29.51
C SER A 205 7.89 -11.39 28.48
N GLU A 206 8.56 -10.50 27.74
CA GLU A 206 7.98 -9.84 26.56
C GLU A 206 7.74 -10.83 25.41
N ARG A 207 8.41 -11.98 25.42
CA ARG A 207 8.25 -13.03 24.40
C ARG A 207 7.53 -14.26 24.95
N PRO A 208 6.53 -14.80 24.22
CA PRO A 208 5.92 -16.08 24.56
C PRO A 208 6.84 -17.25 24.21
N HIS A 209 6.58 -18.42 24.80
CA HIS A 209 7.23 -19.66 24.39
C HIS A 209 6.81 -20.05 22.97
N THR A 210 7.76 -20.54 22.17
CA THR A 210 7.56 -20.85 20.74
C THR A 210 6.36 -21.77 20.46
N LYS A 211 6.08 -22.74 21.33
CA LYS A 211 4.93 -23.64 21.16
C LYS A 211 3.60 -22.89 21.21
N ARG A 212 3.42 -22.01 22.21
CA ARG A 212 2.24 -21.16 22.39
C ARG A 212 2.10 -20.15 21.24
N GLN A 213 3.22 -19.59 20.78
CA GLN A 213 3.25 -18.70 19.61
C GLN A 213 2.74 -19.40 18.35
N ARG A 214 3.23 -20.61 18.05
CA ARG A 214 2.80 -21.38 16.87
C ARG A 214 1.34 -21.81 16.94
N GLU A 215 0.84 -22.12 18.12
CA GLU A 215 -0.57 -22.46 18.33
C GLU A 215 -1.50 -21.24 18.12
N ALA A 216 -1.09 -20.07 18.61
CA ALA A 216 -1.79 -18.81 18.35
C ALA A 216 -1.80 -18.49 16.85
N GLU A 217 -0.66 -18.61 16.17
CA GLU A 217 -0.55 -18.43 14.72
C GLU A 217 -1.51 -19.36 13.96
N ALA A 218 -1.49 -20.67 14.25
CA ALA A 218 -2.37 -21.62 13.59
C ALA A 218 -3.86 -21.33 13.82
N THR A 219 -4.21 -20.92 15.04
CA THR A 219 -5.60 -20.58 15.41
C THR A 219 -6.07 -19.32 14.68
N VAL A 220 -5.25 -18.28 14.65
CA VAL A 220 -5.55 -17.04 13.93
C VAL A 220 -5.60 -17.27 12.42
N ASP A 221 -4.66 -18.03 11.87
CA ASP A 221 -4.59 -18.33 10.45
C ASP A 221 -5.81 -19.14 10.00
N ALA A 222 -6.24 -20.14 10.79
CA ALA A 222 -7.48 -20.88 10.53
C ALA A 222 -8.73 -19.99 10.61
N ARG A 223 -8.79 -19.07 11.58
CA ARG A 223 -9.92 -18.12 11.76
C ARG A 223 -10.01 -17.09 10.63
N LEU A 224 -8.87 -16.59 10.17
CA LEU A 224 -8.79 -15.57 9.12
C LEU A 224 -8.72 -16.16 7.70
N GLY A 225 -8.65 -17.49 7.56
CA GLY A 225 -8.52 -18.15 6.26
C GLY A 225 -7.16 -17.91 5.60
N PHE A 226 -6.10 -17.72 6.39
CA PHE A 226 -4.75 -17.41 5.94
C PHE A 226 -4.07 -18.69 5.42
N LEU A 227 -4.00 -18.85 4.10
CA LEU A 227 -3.06 -19.74 3.43
C LEU A 227 -1.89 -18.87 2.94
N GLY A 228 -0.66 -19.30 3.19
CA GLY A 228 0.56 -18.49 3.05
C GLY A 228 0.76 -17.77 1.71
N ASP A 229 1.68 -16.81 1.76
CA ASP A 229 2.19 -15.87 0.75
C ASP A 229 1.58 -15.90 -0.67
N ASN A 230 1.10 -14.72 -1.07
CA ASN A 230 0.95 -14.22 -2.44
C ASN A 230 0.16 -15.16 -3.39
N PRO A 231 -1.07 -14.83 -3.81
CA PRO A 231 -1.86 -15.65 -4.75
C PRO A 231 -1.19 -15.90 -6.12
N VAL A 232 -0.06 -15.25 -6.39
CA VAL A 232 0.79 -15.46 -7.59
C VAL A 232 1.65 -16.74 -7.48
N ALA A 233 1.79 -17.34 -6.29
CA ALA A 233 2.67 -18.47 -6.02
C ALA A 233 1.94 -19.81 -5.81
N VAL A 234 0.74 -19.99 -6.38
CA VAL A 234 0.07 -21.31 -6.38
C VAL A 234 0.37 -22.04 -7.69
N PRO A 235 1.21 -23.10 -7.71
CA PRO A 235 1.30 -24.00 -8.84
C PRO A 235 0.03 -24.85 -8.91
N GLY A 236 -0.63 -24.91 -10.07
CA GLY A 236 -1.63 -25.94 -10.36
C GLY A 236 -3.11 -25.57 -10.12
N VAL A 237 -3.51 -24.31 -10.34
CA VAL A 237 -4.93 -23.98 -10.51
C VAL A 237 -5.15 -23.47 -11.93
N ASP A 238 -5.60 -24.37 -12.80
CA ASP A 238 -6.06 -24.09 -14.16
C ASP A 238 -7.31 -23.17 -14.20
#